data_AF-A0A7S1LXE6-F1
#
_entry.id   AF-A0A7S1LXE6-F1
#
_cell.length_a   1.000
_cell.length_b   1.000
_cell.length_c   1.000
_cell.angle_alpha   90.00
_cell.angle_beta   90.00
_cell.angle_gamma   90.00
#
_symmetry.space_group_name_H-M   'P 1'
#
loop_
_entity.id
_entity.type
_entity.pdbx_description
1 polymer ?
#
loop_
_entity_poly.entity_id
_entity_poly.type
_entity_poly.pdbx_seq_one_letter_code
_entity_poly.pdbx_strand_id
1 'polypeptide(L)'
;KDVDDESDREEYEYDADGTPWVKHVGTGPLTVTVLEDKLAKVKDLYMAKYGCDVDADSEEEYEYDEDGTAWIRTEGTGHLSVEVLEGKIADVKELFKARYGNDVDADSEEE
;
A
#
# COMPACT_ATOMS: atom_id res chain seq x y z
N LYS A 1 41.05 24.07 26.41
CA LYS A 1 40.52 23.01 27.29
C LYS A 1 39.15 22.74 26.71
N ASP A 2 39.16 21.79 25.79
CA ASP A 2 38.07 21.42 24.92
C ASP A 2 36.85 21.07 25.77
N VAL A 3 35.72 21.69 25.44
CA VAL A 3 34.41 21.40 26.03
C VAL A 3 33.88 20.24 25.24
N ASP A 4 34.12 19.04 25.76
CA ASP A 4 33.51 17.79 25.30
C ASP A 4 31.98 17.95 25.33
N ASP A 5 31.40 17.90 24.14
CA ASP A 5 29.98 17.92 23.81
C ASP A 5 29.35 16.54 24.11
N GLU A 6 29.37 16.12 25.38
CA GLU A 6 28.88 14.80 25.81
C GLU A 6 27.48 14.91 26.45
N SER A 7 26.49 15.45 25.73
CA SER A 7 25.12 15.59 26.26
C SER A 7 24.01 15.04 25.34
N ASP A 8 24.31 14.08 24.48
CA ASP A 8 23.30 13.26 23.77
C ASP A 8 23.78 11.80 23.62
N ARG A 9 24.34 11.24 24.70
CA ARG A 9 24.70 9.82 24.73
C ARG A 9 23.44 8.99 24.96
N GLU A 10 22.80 8.56 23.88
CA GLU A 10 21.75 7.54 23.93
C GLU A 10 22.31 6.30 24.68
N GLU A 11 21.60 5.82 25.69
CA GLU A 11 22.04 4.66 26.48
C GLU A 11 21.87 3.39 25.64
N TYR A 12 22.99 2.84 25.14
CA TYR A 12 23.01 1.61 24.35
C TYR A 12 23.15 0.37 25.24
N GLU A 13 22.25 -0.59 25.08
CA GLU A 13 22.39 -1.94 25.63
C GLU A 13 22.95 -2.88 24.55
N TYR A 14 23.81 -3.83 24.91
CA TYR A 14 24.39 -4.78 23.95
C TYR A 14 23.78 -6.16 24.12
N ASP A 15 23.42 -6.83 23.03
CA ASP A 15 23.00 -8.22 23.06
C ASP A 15 24.20 -9.19 23.14
N ALA A 16 23.92 -10.50 23.15
CA ALA A 16 24.94 -11.54 23.22
C ALA A 16 25.90 -11.55 22.02
N ASP A 17 25.47 -10.98 20.90
CA ASP A 17 26.24 -10.84 19.66
C ASP A 17 27.00 -9.51 19.59
N GLY A 18 26.85 -8.63 20.60
CA GLY A 18 27.49 -7.32 20.67
C GLY A 18 26.82 -6.26 19.80
N THR A 19 25.58 -6.50 19.34
CA THR A 19 24.80 -5.50 18.61
C THR A 19 24.30 -4.44 19.60
N PRO A 20 24.47 -3.13 19.32
CA PRO A 20 23.91 -2.08 20.16
C PRO A 20 22.40 -1.90 19.91
N TRP A 21 21.63 -1.85 20.98
CA TRP A 21 20.18 -1.64 20.99
C TRP A 21 19.84 -0.39 21.81
N VAL A 22 18.88 0.40 21.32
CA VAL A 22 18.30 1.52 22.06
C VAL A 22 16.99 1.05 22.69
N LYS A 23 16.89 1.13 24.01
CA LYS A 23 15.67 0.77 24.73
C LYS A 23 14.69 1.93 24.75
N HIS A 24 13.59 1.79 24.01
CA HIS A 24 12.47 2.72 24.11
C HIS A 24 11.50 2.26 25.20
N VAL A 25 11.49 2.96 26.35
CA VAL A 25 10.43 2.80 27.36
C VAL A 25 9.28 3.72 26.98
N GLY A 26 8.12 3.13 26.64
CA GLY A 26 6.90 3.88 26.34
C GLY A 26 6.45 4.76 27.51
N THR A 27 5.90 5.94 27.20
CA THR A 27 5.38 6.85 28.22
C THR A 27 4.03 6.37 28.75
N GLY A 28 3.99 5.97 30.03
CA GLY A 28 2.75 5.77 30.80
C GLY A 28 2.45 4.31 31.17
N PRO A 29 1.54 4.09 32.14
CA PRO A 29 1.08 2.75 32.52
C PRO A 29 0.24 2.17 31.39
N LEU A 30 0.90 1.54 30.43
CA LEU A 30 0.28 0.74 29.38
C LEU A 30 0.07 -0.65 29.96
N THR A 31 -1.07 -0.87 30.62
CA THR A 31 -1.52 -2.22 30.92
C THR A 31 -1.95 -2.89 29.62
N VAL A 32 -1.81 -4.20 29.53
CA VAL A 32 -2.25 -4.99 28.36
C VAL A 32 -3.70 -4.67 28.01
N THR A 33 -4.56 -4.50 29.03
CA THR A 33 -5.96 -4.11 28.87
C THR A 33 -6.15 -2.78 28.15
N VAL A 34 -5.35 -1.75 28.48
CA VAL A 34 -5.46 -0.42 27.83
C VAL A 34 -4.98 -0.48 26.37
N LEU A 35 -4.01 -1.35 26.08
CA LEU A 35 -3.56 -1.60 24.71
C LEU A 35 -4.64 -2.33 23.91
N GLU A 36 -5.26 -3.35 24.48
CA GLU A 36 -6.37 -4.09 23.86
C GLU A 36 -7.57 -3.19 23.56
N ASP A 37 -7.99 -2.35 24.50
CA ASP A 37 -9.07 -1.37 24.31
C ASP A 37 -8.76 -0.38 23.17
N LYS A 38 -7.53 0.15 23.14
CA LYS A 38 -7.10 1.07 22.08
C LYS A 38 -7.08 0.37 20.72
N LEU A 39 -6.60 -0.86 20.68
CA LEU A 39 -6.49 -1.64 19.47
C LEU A 39 -7.87 -2.02 18.93
N ALA A 40 -8.81 -2.42 19.79
CA ALA A 40 -10.21 -2.66 19.45
C ALA A 40 -10.86 -1.40 18.83
N LYS A 41 -10.66 -0.24 19.45
CA LYS A 41 -11.18 1.02 18.91
C LYS A 41 -10.63 1.37 17.53
N VAL A 42 -9.37 1.07 17.26
CA VAL A 42 -8.76 1.28 15.94
C VAL A 42 -9.35 0.31 14.91
N LYS A 43 -9.56 -0.96 15.30
CA LYS A 43 -10.22 -1.96 14.45
C LYS A 43 -11.63 -1.52 14.06
N ASP A 44 -12.43 -1.06 15.04
CA ASP A 44 -13.78 -0.55 14.79
C ASP A 44 -13.78 0.64 13.82
N LEU A 45 -12.86 1.59 14.00
CA LEU A 45 -12.74 2.75 13.11
C LEU A 45 -12.30 2.36 11.70
N TYR A 46 -11.42 1.36 11.58
CA TYR A 46 -10.98 0.84 10.29
C TYR A 46 -12.15 0.17 9.56
N MET A 47 -12.90 -0.70 10.26
CA MET A 47 -14.10 -1.33 9.73
C MET A 47 -15.15 -0.28 9.32
N ALA A 48 -15.39 0.73 10.14
CA ALA A 48 -16.34 1.80 9.81
C ALA A 48 -15.93 2.63 8.59
N LYS A 49 -14.62 2.79 8.35
CA LYS A 49 -14.10 3.64 7.27
C LYS A 49 -13.95 2.88 5.94
N TYR A 50 -13.51 1.63 5.99
CA TYR A 50 -13.15 0.85 4.81
C TYR A 50 -14.10 -0.33 4.55
N GLY A 51 -15.01 -0.63 5.49
CA GLY A 51 -15.96 -1.73 5.38
C GLY A 51 -15.34 -3.12 5.50
N CYS A 52 -14.06 -3.22 5.86
CA CYS A 52 -13.32 -4.47 5.99
C CYS A 52 -12.72 -4.57 7.39
N ASP A 53 -12.81 -5.74 8.02
CA ASP A 53 -12.14 -6.00 9.30
C ASP A 53 -10.66 -6.35 9.04
N VAL A 54 -9.76 -5.85 9.89
CA VAL A 54 -8.31 -6.06 9.70
C VAL A 54 -7.87 -7.48 10.07
N ASP A 55 -8.66 -8.17 10.89
CA ASP A 55 -8.44 -9.56 11.32
C ASP A 55 -9.27 -10.55 10.49
N ALA A 56 -10.11 -10.05 9.58
CA ALA A 56 -10.63 -10.89 8.52
C ALA A 56 -9.45 -11.25 7.62
N ASP A 57 -8.88 -12.43 7.87
CA ASP A 57 -8.04 -13.12 6.89
C ASP A 57 -8.86 -13.19 5.59
N SER A 58 -8.55 -12.26 4.69
CA SER A 58 -9.00 -12.26 3.31
C SER A 58 -8.21 -13.36 2.59
N GLU A 59 -8.40 -14.61 3.06
CA GLU A 59 -7.82 -15.82 2.48
C GLU A 59 -8.30 -15.99 1.03
N GLU A 60 -9.34 -15.25 0.65
CA GLU A 60 -9.97 -15.21 -0.67
C GLU A 60 -9.34 -14.19 -1.64
N GLU A 61 -8.44 -13.30 -1.18
CA GLU A 61 -7.92 -12.21 -2.02
C GLU A 61 -6.58 -12.53 -2.71
N TYR A 62 -5.86 -13.54 -2.23
CA TYR A 62 -4.56 -13.93 -2.76
C TYR A 62 -4.66 -15.19 -3.64
N GLU A 63 -4.52 -15.01 -4.95
CA GLU A 63 -4.29 -16.11 -5.89
C GLU A 63 -2.79 -16.37 -6.01
N TYR A 64 -2.36 -17.63 -5.92
CA TYR A 64 -0.95 -18.01 -6.07
C TYR A 64 -0.70 -18.52 -7.49
N ASP A 65 0.37 -18.05 -8.13
CA ASP A 65 0.82 -18.60 -9.41
C ASP A 65 1.64 -19.89 -9.24
N GLU A 66 2.07 -20.51 -10.36
CA GLU A 66 2.91 -21.72 -10.34
C GLU A 66 4.27 -21.54 -9.62
N ASP A 67 4.74 -20.30 -9.45
CA ASP A 67 5.97 -19.97 -8.72
C ASP A 67 5.70 -19.70 -7.23
N GLY A 68 4.43 -19.67 -6.81
CA GLY A 68 4.01 -19.35 -5.44
C GLY A 68 4.01 -17.85 -5.14
N THR A 69 4.01 -16.99 -6.16
CA THR A 69 3.85 -15.54 -5.96
C THR A 69 2.38 -15.24 -5.67
N ALA A 70 2.13 -14.46 -4.62
CA ALA A 70 0.79 -14.04 -4.24
C ALA A 70 0.32 -12.84 -5.08
N TRP A 71 -0.85 -12.97 -5.70
CA TRP A 71 -1.49 -11.95 -6.55
C TRP A 71 -2.83 -11.53 -5.97
N ILE A 72 -3.08 -10.22 -5.95
CA ILE A 72 -4.37 -9.67 -5.52
C ILE A 72 -5.28 -9.54 -6.74
N ARG A 73 -6.43 -10.23 -6.73
CA ARG A 73 -7.42 -10.10 -7.80
C ARG A 73 -8.21 -8.80 -7.62
N THR A 74 -7.92 -7.81 -8.46
CA THR A 74 -8.72 -6.59 -8.52
C THR A 74 -9.87 -6.76 -9.50
N GLU A 75 -11.09 -6.94 -8.98
CA GLU A 75 -12.29 -6.88 -9.81
C GLU A 75 -12.58 -5.42 -10.16
N GLY A 76 -12.26 -5.04 -11.40
CA GLY A 76 -12.59 -3.71 -11.91
C GLY A 76 -14.09 -3.45 -11.82
N THR A 77 -14.48 -2.30 -11.26
CA THR A 77 -15.89 -1.89 -11.16
C THR A 77 -16.43 -1.57 -12.56
N GLY A 78 -16.97 -2.57 -13.25
CA GLY A 78 -17.69 -2.33 -14.49
C GLY A 78 -17.78 -3.55 -15.38
N HIS A 79 -18.99 -3.82 -15.84
CA HIS A 79 -19.25 -4.65 -17.00
C HIS A 79 -18.66 -3.93 -18.24
N LEU A 80 -17.35 -4.02 -18.44
CA LEU A 80 -16.66 -3.52 -19.62
C LEU A 80 -17.01 -4.45 -20.78
N SER A 81 -18.15 -4.22 -21.42
CA SER A 81 -18.44 -4.87 -22.70
C SER A 81 -17.45 -4.36 -23.75
N VAL A 82 -17.18 -5.21 -24.75
CA VAL A 82 -16.35 -4.86 -25.91
C VAL A 82 -16.83 -3.53 -26.52
N GLU A 83 -18.15 -3.34 -26.62
CA GLU A 83 -18.76 -2.10 -27.14
C GLU A 83 -18.39 -0.84 -26.32
N VAL A 84 -18.36 -0.93 -24.99
CA VAL A 84 -17.96 0.20 -24.12
C VAL A 84 -16.47 0.51 -24.26
N LEU A 85 -15.64 -0.53 -24.40
CA LEU A 85 -14.21 -0.38 -24.63
C LEU A 85 -13.93 0.24 -26.00
N GLU A 86 -14.61 -0.22 -27.05
CA GLU A 86 -14.51 0.34 -28.41
C GLU A 86 -14.91 1.81 -28.45
N GLY A 87 -16.00 2.19 -27.77
CA GLY A 87 -16.40 3.60 -27.64
C GLY A 87 -15.35 4.47 -26.97
N LYS A 88 -14.81 4.02 -25.83
CA LYS A 88 -13.74 4.75 -25.12
C LYS A 88 -12.46 4.85 -25.96
N ILE A 89 -12.13 3.81 -26.71
CA ILE A 89 -10.98 3.82 -27.63
C ILE A 89 -11.21 4.84 -28.75
N ALA A 90 -12.41 4.89 -29.33
CA ALA A 90 -12.74 5.88 -30.35
C ALA A 90 -12.61 7.33 -29.83
N ASP A 91 -13.14 7.61 -28.64
CA ASP A 91 -13.00 8.93 -28.00
C ASP A 91 -11.53 9.32 -27.79
N VAL A 92 -10.71 8.38 -27.30
CA VAL A 92 -9.28 8.62 -27.09
C VAL A 92 -8.54 8.83 -28.41
N LYS A 93 -8.88 8.09 -29.47
CA LYS A 93 -8.31 8.28 -30.82
C LYS A 93 -8.64 9.66 -31.37
N GLU A 94 -9.88 10.12 -31.21
CA GLU A 94 -10.30 11.47 -31.63
C GLU A 94 -9.53 12.56 -30.87
N LEU A 95 -9.44 12.44 -29.54
CA LEU A 95 -8.68 13.38 -28.71
C LEU A 95 -7.19 13.39 -29.07
N PHE A 96 -6.60 12.22 -29.34
CA PHE A 96 -5.22 12.11 -29.76
C PHE A 96 -5.00 12.84 -31.10
N LYS A 97 -5.87 12.60 -32.08
CA LYS A 97 -5.82 13.29 -33.38
C LYS A 97 -5.99 14.80 -33.23
N ALA A 98 -6.92 15.24 -32.39
CA ALA A 98 -7.14 16.66 -32.11
C ALA A 98 -5.91 17.31 -31.44
N ARG A 99 -5.21 16.59 -30.58
CA ARG A 99 -4.10 17.13 -29.78
C ARG A 99 -2.75 17.10 -30.49
N TYR A 100 -2.51 16.08 -31.31
CA TYR A 100 -1.21 15.86 -31.95
C TYR A 100 -1.27 15.99 -33.48
N GLY A 101 -2.46 16.08 -34.08
CA GLY A 101 -2.63 16.15 -35.52
C GLY A 101 -2.28 14.85 -36.25
N ASN A 102 -1.89 13.79 -35.53
CA ASN A 102 -1.56 12.49 -36.07
C ASN A 102 -2.67 11.49 -35.76
N ASP A 103 -3.04 10.68 -36.75
CA ASP A 103 -4.02 9.62 -36.59
C ASP A 103 -3.27 8.30 -36.31
N VAL A 104 -3.63 7.61 -35.24
CA VAL A 104 -2.92 6.39 -34.82
C VAL A 104 -3.12 5.23 -35.80
N ASP A 105 -4.20 5.25 -36.59
CA ASP A 105 -4.47 4.23 -37.60
C ASP A 105 -3.87 4.60 -38.97
N ALA A 106 -3.37 5.82 -39.15
CA ALA A 106 -2.78 6.27 -40.41
C ALA A 106 -1.32 5.84 -40.61
N ASP A 107 -0.64 5.37 -39.56
CA ASP A 107 0.78 5.00 -39.59
C ASP A 107 1.01 3.52 -39.95
N SER A 108 -0.05 2.74 -40.20
CA SER A 108 0.06 1.30 -40.47
C SER A 108 0.26 0.93 -41.95
N GLU A 109 0.46 1.89 -42.85
CA GLU A 109 0.57 1.67 -44.30
C GLU A 109 1.93 2.07 -44.92
N GLU A 110 2.99 2.27 -44.13
CA GLU A 110 4.36 2.40 -44.68
C GLU A 110 5.31 1.28 -44.16
N GLU A 111 5.52 0.31 -45.08
CA GLU A 111 6.56 -0.76 -45.18
C GLU A 111 6.37 -2.10 -44.45
#